data_AF-A0A939VKT6-F1
#
_entry.id   AF-A0A939VKT6-F1
#
_cell.length_a   1.000
_cell.length_b   1.000
_cell.length_c   1.000
_cell.angle_alpha   90.00
_cell.angle_beta   90.00
_cell.angle_gamma   90.00
#
_symmetry.space_group_name_H-M   'P 1'
#
loop_
_entity.id
_entity.type
_entity.pdbx_description
1 polymer ?
#
loop_
_entity_poly.entity_id
_entity_poly.type
_entity_poly.pdbx_seq_one_letter_code
_entity_poly.pdbx_strand_id
1 'polypeptide(L)'
;MTSTPLQFPSNESFSWLQPGAWREPCIVHVTMVAQARQPIFGTLMHDGTKAVVEKTPIGWVLINQQRRMLELCPEIKILADKVMPDHHHIVIQVMHTMPRSIKEVVRGYMQGCKAEARKLGFVGNLYDAPPYYRVLTHKGQLKSMIEYVYANAERSWQRKQNPDLFRMHRQTEVCGLLFTSLGNHFLLDWPNRQLVEMSRTAKEEQIEQLLRYTLTQAQNGAVTYTAAISKGEQIIARTLREQGFPLVVLLNNGFPESGSQQERFYKPGGFYFEACSKGQLLLLEPFEQTFLEPSVRQATEQVLRRKAESKHYSYAEISVDSQRYRFIALNEIGRRIVEK
;
A
#
# COMPACT_ATOMS: atom_id res chain seq x y z
N MET A 1 6.61 3.60 -31.49
CA MET A 1 7.26 2.34 -31.09
C MET A 1 6.22 1.49 -30.37
N THR A 2 5.78 0.43 -31.04
CA THR A 2 4.76 -0.52 -30.56
C THR A 2 5.22 -1.15 -29.23
N SER A 3 4.43 -0.97 -28.18
CA SER A 3 4.65 -1.62 -26.90
C SER A 3 4.39 -3.11 -27.05
N THR A 4 5.46 -3.90 -27.15
CA THR A 4 5.37 -5.36 -27.04
C THR A 4 4.65 -5.70 -25.72
N PRO A 5 3.59 -6.51 -25.73
CA PRO A 5 2.97 -6.99 -24.50
C PRO A 5 4.04 -7.62 -23.60
N LEU A 6 4.03 -7.29 -22.31
CA LEU A 6 4.90 -7.92 -21.33
C LEU A 6 4.62 -9.43 -21.34
N GLN A 7 5.49 -10.22 -21.98
CA GLN A 7 5.46 -11.67 -21.88
C GLN A 7 5.94 -12.06 -20.48
N PHE A 8 4.99 -12.48 -19.65
CA PHE A 8 5.31 -13.12 -18.38
C PHE A 8 5.84 -14.53 -18.69
N PRO A 9 6.97 -14.96 -18.09
CA PRO A 9 7.41 -16.34 -18.24
C PRO A 9 6.30 -17.30 -17.80
N SER A 10 6.11 -18.39 -18.56
CA SER A 10 5.16 -19.45 -18.23
C SER A 10 5.49 -20.03 -16.86
N ASN A 11 4.44 -20.39 -16.11
CA ASN A 11 4.45 -20.86 -14.71
C ASN A 11 5.12 -22.24 -14.50
N GLU A 12 6.04 -22.65 -15.38
CA GLU A 12 6.61 -24.00 -15.33
C GLU A 12 7.62 -24.14 -14.19
N SER A 13 7.23 -24.95 -13.21
CA SER A 13 8.06 -25.56 -12.15
C SER A 13 9.07 -24.64 -11.46
N PHE A 14 8.60 -23.63 -10.71
CA PHE A 14 9.47 -22.94 -9.76
C PHE A 14 9.39 -23.62 -8.39
N SER A 15 10.53 -24.05 -7.85
CA SER A 15 10.62 -24.41 -6.44
C SER A 15 10.51 -23.14 -5.59
N TRP A 16 9.59 -23.12 -4.64
CA TRP A 16 9.45 -22.02 -3.68
C TRP A 16 10.69 -21.96 -2.80
N LEU A 17 11.37 -20.81 -2.76
CA LEU A 17 12.63 -20.69 -2.05
C LEU A 17 12.42 -20.29 -0.59
N GLN A 18 13.24 -20.89 0.25
CA GLN A 18 13.42 -20.48 1.64
C GLN A 18 14.13 -19.11 1.68
N PRO A 19 13.68 -18.16 2.52
CA PRO A 19 14.40 -16.91 2.75
C PRO A 19 15.86 -17.16 3.11
N GLY A 20 16.81 -16.53 2.42
CA GLY A 20 18.23 -16.60 2.77
C GLY A 20 19.17 -17.27 1.77
N ALA A 21 18.64 -17.89 0.71
CA ALA A 21 19.44 -18.53 -0.34
C ALA A 21 20.02 -17.53 -1.35
N TRP A 22 20.83 -16.57 -0.87
CA TRP A 22 21.32 -15.44 -1.67
C TRP A 22 22.33 -15.81 -2.77
N ARG A 23 22.72 -17.08 -2.87
CA ARG A 23 23.58 -17.62 -3.93
C ARG A 23 22.84 -18.58 -4.86
N GLU A 24 21.70 -19.12 -4.43
CA GLU A 24 20.92 -20.08 -5.21
C GLU A 24 19.98 -19.36 -6.19
N PRO A 25 19.40 -20.07 -7.17
CA PRO A 25 18.35 -19.52 -8.02
C PRO A 25 17.28 -18.85 -7.17
N CYS A 26 16.91 -17.61 -7.49
CA CYS A 26 15.93 -16.83 -6.74
C CYS A 26 15.42 -15.63 -7.53
N ILE A 27 14.30 -15.05 -7.09
CA ILE A 27 13.83 -13.75 -7.60
C ILE A 27 13.75 -12.76 -6.47
N VAL A 28 14.37 -11.59 -6.66
CA VAL A 28 14.41 -10.52 -5.68
C VAL A 28 14.03 -9.18 -6.31
N HIS A 29 13.16 -8.45 -5.63
CA HIS A 29 12.90 -7.04 -5.92
C HIS A 29 13.80 -6.18 -5.05
N VAL A 30 14.70 -5.44 -5.69
CA VAL A 30 15.68 -4.55 -5.09
C VAL A 30 15.20 -3.12 -5.21
N THR A 31 15.27 -2.36 -4.12
CA THR A 31 15.01 -0.91 -4.12
C THR A 31 16.19 -0.17 -3.53
N MET A 32 16.75 0.75 -4.30
CA MET A 32 17.84 1.64 -3.90
C MET A 32 17.32 3.06 -3.85
N VAL A 33 17.57 3.78 -2.75
CA VAL A 33 17.04 5.13 -2.54
C VAL A 33 18.20 6.12 -2.53
N ALA A 34 18.07 7.20 -3.29
CA ALA A 34 19.01 8.31 -3.31
C ALA A 34 19.15 8.93 -1.92
N GLN A 35 20.30 9.53 -1.64
CA GLN A 35 20.51 10.23 -0.37
C GLN A 35 19.41 11.27 -0.12
N ALA A 36 18.82 11.27 1.06
CA ALA A 36 17.69 12.07 1.50
C ALA A 36 16.49 12.10 0.54
N ARG A 37 16.33 11.05 -0.30
CA ARG A 37 15.35 11.02 -1.41
C ARG A 37 15.46 12.22 -2.36
N GLN A 38 16.67 12.73 -2.57
CA GLN A 38 16.88 13.80 -3.54
C GLN A 38 16.58 13.31 -4.97
N PRO A 39 15.94 14.13 -5.83
CA PRO A 39 15.57 13.74 -7.19
C PRO A 39 16.75 13.77 -8.18
N ILE A 40 17.88 13.16 -7.81
CA ILE A 40 19.16 13.26 -8.55
C ILE A 40 19.25 12.32 -9.76
N PHE A 41 18.36 11.32 -9.88
CA PHE A 41 18.37 10.37 -10.98
C PHE A 41 17.49 10.81 -12.17
N GLY A 42 16.59 11.78 -11.98
CA GLY A 42 15.71 12.21 -13.05
C GLY A 42 14.60 13.13 -12.61
N THR A 43 13.81 13.57 -13.59
CA THR A 43 12.62 14.39 -13.41
C THR A 43 11.40 13.61 -13.88
N LEU A 44 10.35 13.58 -13.06
CA LEU A 44 9.07 12.99 -13.43
C LEU A 44 8.30 13.94 -14.34
N MET A 45 7.87 13.44 -15.49
CA MET A 45 7.15 14.16 -16.55
C MET A 45 5.99 13.31 -17.08
N HIS A 46 5.18 13.89 -17.96
CA HIS A 46 4.15 13.18 -18.73
C HIS A 46 4.34 13.51 -20.21
N ASP A 47 4.48 12.50 -21.06
CA ASP A 47 4.76 12.67 -22.50
C ASP A 47 3.49 12.86 -23.37
N GLY A 48 2.34 13.04 -22.70
CA GLY A 48 1.01 13.10 -23.32
C GLY A 48 0.31 11.74 -23.35
N THR A 49 1.05 10.63 -23.24
CA THR A 49 0.48 9.27 -23.22
C THR A 49 0.63 8.57 -21.87
N LYS A 50 1.75 8.79 -21.17
CA LYS A 50 2.06 8.17 -19.88
C LYS A 50 3.04 8.99 -19.08
N ALA A 51 3.10 8.72 -17.78
CA ALA A 51 4.18 9.23 -16.95
C ALA A 51 5.54 8.61 -17.32
N VAL A 52 6.53 9.47 -17.52
CA VAL A 52 7.91 9.13 -17.87
C VAL A 52 8.89 9.79 -16.91
N VAL A 53 10.10 9.23 -16.84
CA VAL A 53 11.19 9.82 -16.08
C VAL A 53 12.29 10.17 -17.06
N GLU A 54 12.47 11.47 -17.26
CA GLU A 54 13.62 12.02 -17.96
C GLU A 54 14.82 11.87 -17.03
N LYS A 55 15.82 11.08 -17.44
CA LYS A 55 16.97 10.75 -16.58
C LYS A 55 18.01 11.84 -16.64
N THR A 56 18.57 12.20 -15.50
CA THR A 56 19.80 12.99 -15.43
C THR A 56 20.99 12.16 -15.94
N PRO A 57 22.18 12.76 -16.14
CA PRO A 57 23.41 12.00 -16.38
C PRO A 57 23.67 10.92 -15.31
N ILE A 58 23.38 11.22 -14.04
CA ILE A 58 23.48 10.24 -12.95
C ILE A 58 22.42 9.14 -13.11
N GLY A 59 21.19 9.45 -13.50
CA GLY A 59 20.17 8.44 -13.82
C GLY A 59 20.60 7.47 -14.92
N TRP A 60 21.34 7.96 -15.92
CA TRP A 60 21.91 7.10 -16.98
C TRP A 60 23.06 6.22 -16.48
N VAL A 61 23.84 6.67 -15.48
CA VAL A 61 24.85 5.84 -14.81
C VAL A 61 24.22 4.57 -14.25
N LEU A 62 23.01 4.66 -13.65
CA LEU A 62 22.32 3.49 -13.10
C LEU A 62 22.04 2.43 -14.16
N ILE A 63 21.63 2.85 -15.37
CA ILE A 63 21.34 1.95 -16.50
C ILE A 63 22.63 1.36 -17.08
N ASN A 64 23.68 2.18 -17.22
CA ASN A 64 24.96 1.73 -17.77
C ASN A 64 25.64 0.70 -16.85
N GLN A 65 25.64 0.96 -15.54
CA GLN A 65 26.18 0.01 -14.56
C GLN A 65 25.32 -1.26 -14.44
N GLN A 66 24.02 -1.16 -14.71
CA GLN A 66 23.14 -2.33 -14.76
C GLN A 66 23.53 -3.26 -15.92
N ARG A 67 23.85 -2.70 -17.10
CA ARG A 67 24.36 -3.49 -18.23
C ARG A 67 25.68 -4.17 -17.89
N ARG A 68 26.62 -3.43 -17.29
CA ARG A 68 27.90 -4.00 -16.82
C ARG A 68 27.71 -5.10 -15.78
N MET A 69 26.74 -4.94 -14.88
CA MET A 69 26.40 -5.98 -13.90
C MET A 69 25.95 -7.27 -14.59
N LEU A 70 25.14 -7.19 -15.65
CA LEU A 70 24.70 -8.35 -16.43
C LEU A 70 25.85 -8.99 -17.23
N GLU A 71 26.80 -8.21 -17.75
CA GLU A 71 27.99 -8.73 -18.43
C GLU A 71 28.91 -9.51 -17.48
N LEU A 72 29.03 -9.06 -16.23
CA LEU A 72 29.89 -9.67 -15.21
C LEU A 72 29.24 -10.85 -14.48
N CYS A 73 27.92 -10.96 -14.54
CA CYS A 73 27.13 -11.98 -13.85
C CYS A 73 26.09 -12.57 -14.82
N PRO A 74 26.50 -13.42 -15.77
CA PRO A 74 25.58 -14.01 -16.75
C PRO A 74 24.50 -14.91 -16.12
N GLU A 75 24.66 -15.32 -14.86
CA GLU A 75 23.70 -16.11 -14.10
C GLU A 75 22.46 -15.31 -13.67
N ILE A 76 22.48 -13.98 -13.82
CA ILE A 76 21.35 -13.12 -13.48
C ILE A 76 20.64 -12.55 -14.71
N LYS A 77 19.33 -12.38 -14.58
CA LYS A 77 18.48 -11.69 -15.55
C LYS A 77 17.70 -10.58 -14.84
N ILE A 78 17.48 -9.46 -15.52
CA ILE A 78 16.56 -8.42 -15.05
C ILE A 78 15.20 -8.65 -15.70
N LEU A 79 14.19 -8.83 -14.86
CA LEU A 79 12.80 -9.05 -15.28
C LEU A 79 12.03 -7.74 -15.43
N ALA A 80 12.37 -6.74 -14.61
CA ALA A 80 11.83 -5.39 -14.70
C ALA A 80 12.78 -4.41 -14.02
N ASP A 81 12.88 -3.19 -14.54
CA ASP A 81 13.54 -2.08 -13.87
C ASP A 81 12.80 -0.76 -14.07
N LYS A 82 13.00 0.16 -13.13
CA LYS A 82 12.51 1.53 -13.23
C LYS A 82 13.35 2.49 -12.41
N VAL A 83 14.09 3.36 -13.11
CA VAL A 83 14.71 4.55 -12.50
C VAL A 83 13.63 5.61 -12.27
N MET A 84 13.43 5.96 -11.01
CA MET A 84 12.60 7.05 -10.52
C MET A 84 13.51 8.24 -10.13
N PRO A 85 12.97 9.46 -9.99
CA PRO A 85 13.77 10.64 -9.63
C PRO A 85 14.71 10.43 -8.43
N ASP A 86 14.22 9.78 -7.37
CA ASP A 86 14.89 9.62 -6.07
C ASP A 86 15.20 8.16 -5.72
N HIS A 87 14.88 7.18 -6.58
CA HIS A 87 15.13 5.77 -6.30
C HIS A 87 15.18 4.91 -7.56
N HIS A 88 15.70 3.70 -7.44
CA HIS A 88 15.76 2.71 -8.51
C HIS A 88 15.15 1.39 -8.04
N HIS A 89 14.20 0.87 -8.82
CA HIS A 89 13.67 -0.48 -8.64
C HIS A 89 14.24 -1.44 -9.69
N ILE A 90 14.65 -2.63 -9.25
CA ILE A 90 15.10 -3.71 -10.14
C ILE A 90 14.52 -5.04 -9.64
N VAL A 91 13.87 -5.82 -10.50
CA VAL A 91 13.48 -7.21 -10.25
C VAL A 91 14.51 -8.09 -10.93
N ILE A 92 15.29 -8.83 -10.12
CA ILE A 92 16.38 -9.67 -10.58
C ILE A 92 16.03 -11.13 -10.37
N GLN A 93 16.22 -11.95 -11.40
CA GLN A 93 16.19 -13.41 -11.33
C GLN A 93 17.62 -13.94 -11.36
N VAL A 94 18.02 -14.66 -10.32
CA VAL A 94 19.19 -15.55 -10.31
C VAL A 94 18.73 -16.88 -10.91
N MET A 95 19.36 -17.30 -12.01
CA MET A 95 18.96 -18.49 -12.77
C MET A 95 19.70 -19.75 -12.29
N HIS A 96 20.95 -19.60 -11.87
CA HIS A 96 21.83 -20.68 -11.44
C HIS A 96 22.57 -20.29 -10.16
N THR A 97 23.06 -21.28 -9.41
CA THR A 97 23.86 -21.03 -8.21
C THR A 97 25.12 -20.22 -8.57
N MET A 98 25.33 -19.11 -7.87
CA MET A 98 26.41 -18.16 -8.14
C MET A 98 27.56 -18.27 -7.13
N PRO A 99 28.82 -18.01 -7.54
CA PRO A 99 29.96 -17.99 -6.63
C PRO A 99 29.89 -16.85 -5.59
N ARG A 100 29.19 -15.75 -5.93
CA ARG A 100 28.93 -14.60 -5.06
C ARG A 100 27.44 -14.47 -4.83
N SER A 101 27.05 -13.96 -3.67
CA SER A 101 25.63 -13.71 -3.41
C SER A 101 25.09 -12.55 -4.23
N ILE A 102 23.80 -12.57 -4.56
CA ILE A 102 23.13 -11.44 -5.24
C ILE A 102 23.27 -10.13 -4.45
N LYS A 103 23.37 -10.20 -3.12
CA LYS A 103 23.65 -9.03 -2.27
C LYS A 103 25.04 -8.43 -2.54
N GLU A 104 26.04 -9.26 -2.76
CA GLU A 104 27.40 -8.82 -3.11
C GLU A 104 27.42 -8.24 -4.53
N VAL A 105 26.73 -8.86 -5.48
CA VAL A 105 26.59 -8.36 -6.86
C VAL A 105 25.94 -6.98 -6.88
N VAL A 106 24.79 -6.81 -6.21
CA VAL A 106 24.10 -5.51 -6.11
C VAL A 106 24.95 -4.47 -5.38
N ARG A 107 25.71 -4.86 -4.35
CA ARG A 107 26.65 -3.94 -3.67
C ARG A 107 27.74 -3.46 -4.64
N GLY A 108 28.30 -4.35 -5.45
CA GLY A 108 29.27 -4.01 -6.50
C GLY A 108 28.69 -3.05 -7.53
N TYR A 109 27.46 -3.32 -8.00
CA TYR A 109 26.70 -2.41 -8.87
C TYR A 109 26.55 -1.02 -8.26
N MET A 110 26.11 -0.92 -6.99
CA MET A 110 25.97 0.36 -6.29
C MET A 110 27.31 1.11 -6.15
N GLN A 111 28.40 0.40 -5.89
CA GLN A 111 29.75 0.99 -5.83
C GLN A 111 30.19 1.52 -7.19
N GLY A 112 29.92 0.77 -8.28
CA GLY A 112 30.14 1.23 -9.65
C GLY A 112 29.37 2.50 -9.97
N CYS A 113 28.08 2.58 -9.59
CA CYS A 113 27.28 3.79 -9.74
C CYS A 113 27.89 4.99 -8.99
N LYS A 114 28.36 4.79 -7.75
CA LYS A 114 29.02 5.84 -6.98
C LYS A 114 30.30 6.32 -7.67
N ALA A 115 31.11 5.42 -8.20
CA ALA A 115 32.36 5.75 -8.88
C ALA A 115 32.11 6.57 -10.15
N GLU A 116 31.16 6.16 -11.00
CA GLU A 116 30.83 6.89 -12.22
C GLU A 116 30.13 8.23 -11.92
N ALA A 117 29.24 8.30 -10.92
CA ALA A 117 28.63 9.57 -10.52
C ALA A 117 29.69 10.59 -10.08
N ARG A 118 30.74 10.16 -9.37
CA ARG A 118 31.87 11.04 -8.99
C ARG A 118 32.64 11.55 -10.21
N LYS A 119 32.83 10.73 -11.25
CA LYS A 119 33.46 11.17 -12.52
C LYS A 119 32.63 12.24 -13.24
N LEU A 120 31.31 12.23 -13.04
CA LEU A 120 30.40 13.27 -13.52
C LEU A 120 30.35 14.51 -12.60
N GLY A 121 31.23 14.60 -11.59
CA GLY A 121 31.30 15.73 -10.68
C GLY A 121 30.27 15.70 -9.52
N PHE A 122 29.56 14.59 -9.30
CA PHE A 122 28.65 14.50 -8.15
C PHE A 122 29.43 14.49 -6.83
N VAL A 123 29.20 15.51 -6.00
CA VAL A 123 29.79 15.66 -4.68
C VAL A 123 28.75 15.27 -3.63
N GLY A 124 28.95 14.14 -2.96
CA GLY A 124 28.02 13.64 -1.94
C GLY A 124 27.97 12.12 -1.87
N ASN A 125 27.10 11.59 -1.01
CA ASN A 125 26.80 10.17 -0.99
C ASN A 125 25.60 9.89 -1.91
N LEU A 126 25.70 8.85 -2.74
CA LEU A 126 24.65 8.57 -3.71
C LEU A 126 23.40 7.94 -3.07
N TYR A 127 23.56 7.21 -1.95
CA TYR A 127 22.49 6.43 -1.32
C TYR A 127 22.52 6.58 0.21
N ASP A 128 21.35 6.72 0.83
CA ASP A 128 21.21 6.82 2.31
C ASP A 128 21.58 5.53 3.04
N ALA A 129 21.20 4.39 2.45
CA ALA A 129 21.18 3.11 3.13
C ALA A 129 21.55 1.98 2.16
N PRO A 130 21.86 0.78 2.70
CA PRO A 130 21.88 -0.44 1.92
C PRO A 130 20.55 -0.63 1.16
N PRO A 131 20.57 -1.33 0.01
CA PRO A 131 19.37 -1.58 -0.76
C PRO A 131 18.39 -2.46 0.01
N TYR A 132 17.09 -2.18 -0.17
CA TYR A 132 16.02 -3.02 0.36
C TYR A 132 15.76 -4.19 -0.58
N TYR A 133 15.64 -5.41 -0.03
CA TYR A 133 15.37 -6.63 -0.78
C TYR A 133 14.03 -7.22 -0.36
N ARG A 134 13.20 -7.55 -1.35
CA ARG A 134 12.01 -8.39 -1.17
C ARG A 134 12.15 -9.64 -2.01
N VAL A 135 12.24 -10.79 -1.35
CA VAL A 135 12.34 -12.10 -2.02
C VAL A 135 10.95 -12.56 -2.46
N LEU A 136 10.90 -13.24 -3.61
CA LEU A 136 9.71 -13.95 -4.07
C LEU A 136 9.49 -15.20 -3.19
N THR A 137 8.35 -15.27 -2.50
CA THR A 137 8.03 -16.35 -1.54
C THR A 137 6.74 -17.09 -1.87
N HIS A 138 5.86 -16.55 -2.73
CA HIS A 138 4.55 -17.16 -3.00
C HIS A 138 4.02 -16.88 -4.41
N LYS A 139 3.02 -17.68 -4.80
CA LYS A 139 2.38 -17.62 -6.13
C LYS A 139 1.71 -16.28 -6.37
N GLY A 140 1.85 -15.78 -7.59
CA GLY A 140 1.27 -14.49 -8.02
C GLY A 140 2.11 -13.27 -7.65
N GLN A 141 3.01 -13.36 -6.68
CA GLN A 141 3.83 -12.24 -6.22
C GLN A 141 4.76 -11.68 -7.31
N LEU A 142 5.26 -12.53 -8.22
CA LEU A 142 6.15 -12.09 -9.31
C LEU A 142 5.45 -11.09 -10.23
N LYS A 143 4.22 -11.41 -10.63
CA LYS A 143 3.38 -10.52 -11.44
C LYS A 143 3.20 -9.18 -10.72
N SER A 144 2.84 -9.20 -9.44
CA SER A 144 2.67 -7.99 -8.63
C SER A 144 3.95 -7.17 -8.49
N MET A 145 5.13 -7.80 -8.37
CA MET A 145 6.42 -7.11 -8.34
C MET A 145 6.68 -6.36 -9.65
N ILE A 146 6.52 -7.04 -10.78
CA ILE A 146 6.75 -6.47 -12.12
C ILE A 146 5.78 -5.32 -12.40
N GLU A 147 4.48 -5.54 -12.16
CA GLU A 147 3.45 -4.52 -12.33
C GLU A 147 3.69 -3.31 -11.43
N TYR A 148 4.12 -3.54 -10.17
CA TYR A 148 4.49 -2.46 -9.27
C TYR A 148 5.61 -1.60 -9.86
N VAL A 149 6.69 -2.20 -10.36
CA VAL A 149 7.84 -1.47 -10.93
C VAL A 149 7.40 -0.56 -12.09
N TYR A 150 6.61 -1.08 -13.03
CA TYR A 150 6.18 -0.28 -14.19
C TYR A 150 5.14 0.79 -13.85
N ALA A 151 4.25 0.53 -12.89
CA ALA A 151 3.23 1.48 -12.46
C ALA A 151 3.78 2.65 -11.62
N ASN A 152 5.04 2.59 -11.14
CA ASN A 152 5.55 3.58 -10.17
C ASN A 152 5.59 5.03 -10.71
N ALA A 153 5.95 5.22 -11.98
CA ALA A 153 5.95 6.56 -12.58
C ALA A 153 4.54 7.14 -12.63
N GLU A 154 3.58 6.34 -13.11
CA GLU A 154 2.18 6.75 -13.23
C GLU A 154 1.56 7.07 -11.87
N ARG A 155 1.78 6.21 -10.87
CA ARG A 155 1.35 6.46 -9.48
C ARG A 155 1.97 7.73 -8.93
N SER A 156 3.26 7.99 -9.18
CA SER A 156 3.91 9.21 -8.72
C SER A 156 3.35 10.45 -9.40
N TRP A 157 2.97 10.35 -10.68
CA TRP A 157 2.34 11.43 -11.44
C TRP A 157 0.95 11.73 -10.92
N GLN A 158 0.11 10.71 -10.75
CA GLN A 158 -1.23 10.84 -10.19
C GLN A 158 -1.23 11.51 -8.81
N ARG A 159 -0.26 11.17 -7.96
CA ARG A 159 -0.10 11.82 -6.66
C ARG A 159 0.27 13.30 -6.78
N LYS A 160 1.13 13.65 -7.74
CA LYS A 160 1.51 15.06 -8.00
C LYS A 160 0.32 15.88 -8.52
N GLN A 161 -0.56 15.26 -9.30
CA GLN A 161 -1.78 15.89 -9.82
C GLN A 161 -2.90 16.04 -8.77
N ASN A 162 -2.94 15.15 -7.78
CA ASN A 162 -3.99 15.13 -6.75
C ASN A 162 -3.40 15.23 -5.33
N PRO A 163 -2.62 16.27 -5.00
CA PRO A 163 -1.90 16.35 -3.72
C PRO A 163 -2.83 16.28 -2.51
N ASP A 164 -4.04 16.84 -2.61
CA ASP A 164 -5.01 16.87 -1.52
C ASP A 164 -5.53 15.47 -1.15
N LEU A 165 -5.71 14.59 -2.14
CA LEU A 165 -6.13 13.20 -1.89
C LEU A 165 -5.06 12.39 -1.14
N PHE A 166 -3.80 12.77 -1.27
CA PHE A 166 -2.67 12.07 -0.66
C PHE A 166 -2.08 12.81 0.55
N ARG A 167 -2.75 13.87 1.00
CA ARG A 167 -2.39 14.57 2.23
C ARG A 167 -2.99 13.84 3.42
N MET A 168 -2.15 13.61 4.43
CA MET A 168 -2.62 13.12 5.72
C MET A 168 -3.03 14.31 6.60
N HIS A 169 -4.22 14.23 7.18
CA HIS A 169 -4.77 15.22 8.10
C HIS A 169 -4.84 14.59 9.50
N ARG A 170 -4.31 15.28 10.51
CA ARG A 170 -4.25 14.77 11.90
C ARG A 170 -5.42 15.21 12.77
N GLN A 171 -6.26 16.13 12.30
CA GLN A 171 -7.32 16.70 13.12
C GLN A 171 -8.59 16.84 12.29
N THR A 172 -9.02 15.71 11.74
CA THR A 172 -10.30 15.64 11.04
C THR A 172 -11.39 15.38 12.07
N GLU A 173 -12.29 16.34 12.22
CA GLU A 173 -13.41 16.23 13.16
C GLU A 173 -14.68 15.75 12.43
N VAL A 174 -15.29 14.68 12.92
CA VAL A 174 -16.54 14.13 12.40
C VAL A 174 -17.42 13.73 13.57
N CYS A 175 -18.64 14.30 13.64
CA CYS A 175 -19.58 14.05 14.74
C CYS A 175 -19.00 14.34 16.15
N GLY A 176 -18.12 15.33 16.27
CA GLY A 176 -17.40 15.65 17.51
C GLY A 176 -16.29 14.66 17.88
N LEU A 177 -15.97 13.72 17.00
CA LEU A 177 -14.90 12.73 17.17
C LEU A 177 -13.69 13.10 16.31
N LEU A 178 -12.48 12.78 16.78
CA LEU A 178 -11.23 13.16 16.13
C LEU A 178 -10.57 11.98 15.43
N PHE A 179 -10.08 12.23 14.22
CA PHE A 179 -9.48 11.23 13.35
C PHE A 179 -8.17 11.72 12.72
N THR A 180 -7.26 10.78 12.50
CA THR A 180 -6.29 10.91 11.40
C THR A 180 -6.98 10.44 10.13
N SER A 181 -6.82 11.17 9.03
CA SER A 181 -7.47 10.83 7.76
C SER A 181 -6.56 11.04 6.56
N LEU A 182 -6.84 10.32 5.48
CA LEU A 182 -6.21 10.49 4.18
C LEU A 182 -7.17 10.05 3.07
N GLY A 183 -7.30 10.87 2.03
CA GLY A 183 -8.18 10.59 0.89
C GLY A 183 -9.19 11.70 0.66
N ASN A 184 -10.30 11.33 0.03
CA ASN A 184 -11.35 12.27 -0.35
C ASN A 184 -12.26 12.60 0.84
N HIS A 185 -12.07 13.78 1.43
CA HIS A 185 -12.86 14.22 2.58
C HIS A 185 -14.31 14.57 2.23
N PHE A 186 -14.63 14.86 0.95
CA PHE A 186 -16.01 15.07 0.51
C PHE A 186 -16.92 13.86 0.75
N LEU A 187 -16.34 12.67 0.92
CA LEU A 187 -17.08 11.46 1.26
C LEU A 187 -17.73 11.53 2.65
N LEU A 188 -17.20 12.36 3.57
CA LEU A 188 -17.75 12.53 4.93
C LEU A 188 -19.10 13.25 4.94
N ASP A 189 -19.28 14.19 4.02
CA ASP A 189 -20.48 15.02 3.90
C ASP A 189 -21.46 14.48 2.84
N TRP A 190 -21.18 13.28 2.33
CA TRP A 190 -22.04 12.66 1.34
C TRP A 190 -23.41 12.31 1.94
N PRO A 191 -24.53 12.64 1.26
CA PRO A 191 -25.86 12.53 1.87
C PRO A 191 -26.33 11.07 2.02
N ASN A 192 -26.07 10.22 1.02
CA ASN A 192 -26.48 8.83 1.06
C ASN A 192 -25.33 7.96 1.57
N ARG A 193 -25.42 7.50 2.82
CA ARG A 193 -24.38 6.70 3.47
C ARG A 193 -24.93 5.36 3.92
N GLN A 194 -24.11 4.33 3.82
CA GLN A 194 -24.44 3.00 4.34
C GLN A 194 -23.26 2.42 5.12
N LEU A 195 -23.56 1.68 6.19
CA LEU A 195 -22.56 0.96 6.99
C LEU A 195 -22.59 -0.53 6.63
N VAL A 196 -21.41 -1.10 6.36
CA VAL A 196 -21.20 -2.55 6.26
C VAL A 196 -20.51 -3.03 7.54
N GLU A 197 -21.28 -3.70 8.38
CA GLU A 197 -20.84 -4.43 9.57
C GLU A 197 -21.28 -5.88 9.45
N MET A 198 -20.42 -6.83 9.83
CA MET A 198 -20.79 -8.24 9.81
C MET A 198 -20.10 -9.06 10.92
N SER A 199 -20.81 -10.07 11.43
CA SER A 199 -20.20 -11.04 12.35
C SER A 199 -19.09 -11.83 11.66
N ARG A 200 -18.01 -12.11 12.40
CA ARG A 200 -16.96 -13.05 11.97
C ARG A 200 -17.47 -14.46 11.65
N THR A 201 -18.65 -14.83 12.17
CA THR A 201 -19.29 -16.14 11.97
C THR A 201 -20.38 -16.11 10.90
N ALA A 202 -20.51 -15.03 10.14
CA ALA A 202 -21.51 -14.93 9.08
C ALA A 202 -21.28 -16.02 8.03
N LYS A 203 -22.40 -16.64 7.60
CA LYS A 203 -22.41 -17.65 6.55
C LYS A 203 -22.30 -17.00 5.17
N GLU A 204 -21.90 -17.79 4.19
CA GLU A 204 -21.72 -17.33 2.80
C GLU A 204 -22.97 -16.68 2.21
N GLU A 205 -24.15 -17.26 2.44
CA GLU A 205 -25.44 -16.70 2.02
C GLU A 205 -25.71 -15.31 2.62
N GLN A 206 -25.34 -15.09 3.88
CA GLN A 206 -25.50 -13.78 4.54
C GLN A 206 -24.54 -12.74 3.96
N ILE A 207 -23.31 -13.16 3.62
CA ILE A 207 -22.32 -12.31 2.94
C ILE A 207 -22.85 -11.92 1.57
N GLU A 208 -23.37 -12.88 0.81
CA GLU A 208 -23.89 -12.64 -0.54
C GLU A 208 -25.12 -11.73 -0.52
N GLN A 209 -26.06 -11.94 0.41
CA GLN A 209 -27.23 -11.09 0.55
C GLN A 209 -26.84 -9.65 0.88
N LEU A 210 -25.93 -9.44 1.85
CA LEU A 210 -25.47 -8.09 2.20
C LEU A 210 -24.68 -7.46 1.04
N LEU A 211 -23.86 -8.24 0.33
CA LEU A 211 -23.13 -7.76 -0.85
C LEU A 211 -24.08 -7.25 -1.93
N ARG A 212 -25.13 -8.02 -2.28
CA ARG A 212 -26.13 -7.62 -3.28
C ARG A 212 -26.85 -6.34 -2.87
N TYR A 213 -27.28 -6.25 -1.62
CA TYR A 213 -27.89 -5.03 -1.07
C TYR A 213 -26.94 -3.83 -1.16
N THR A 214 -25.72 -3.99 -0.67
CA THR A 214 -24.70 -2.92 -0.60
C THR A 214 -24.34 -2.41 -1.99
N LEU A 215 -24.18 -3.30 -2.97
CA LEU A 215 -23.92 -2.94 -4.37
C LEU A 215 -25.09 -2.16 -4.96
N THR A 216 -26.33 -2.58 -4.70
CA THR A 216 -27.52 -1.86 -5.18
C THR A 216 -27.55 -0.43 -4.64
N GLN A 217 -27.28 -0.25 -3.35
CA GLN A 217 -27.22 1.09 -2.75
C GLN A 217 -26.05 1.93 -3.31
N ALA A 218 -24.88 1.31 -3.51
CA ALA A 218 -23.72 2.00 -4.10
C ALA A 218 -23.98 2.43 -5.56
N GLN A 219 -24.68 1.60 -6.34
CA GLN A 219 -25.14 1.94 -7.69
C GLN A 219 -26.11 3.14 -7.67
N ASN A 220 -26.93 3.24 -6.63
CA ASN A 220 -27.80 4.39 -6.37
C ASN A 220 -27.08 5.58 -5.72
N GLY A 221 -25.74 5.58 -5.70
CA GLY A 221 -24.92 6.70 -5.24
C GLY A 221 -24.64 6.71 -3.74
N ALA A 222 -24.86 5.61 -3.01
CA ALA A 222 -24.48 5.53 -1.60
C ALA A 222 -22.95 5.42 -1.41
N VAL A 223 -22.39 6.14 -0.44
CA VAL A 223 -21.02 5.94 0.05
C VAL A 223 -21.03 4.86 1.12
N THR A 224 -20.13 3.89 0.98
CA THR A 224 -20.06 2.76 1.91
C THR A 224 -19.00 2.99 2.97
N TYR A 225 -19.35 2.78 4.23
CA TYR A 225 -18.47 2.82 5.40
C TYR A 225 -18.26 1.39 5.91
N THR A 226 -17.03 1.07 6.29
CA THR A 226 -16.74 -0.24 6.92
C THR A 226 -15.42 -0.19 7.69
N ALA A 227 -15.32 -0.99 8.74
CA ALA A 227 -14.04 -1.23 9.40
C ALA A 227 -13.24 -2.37 8.73
N ALA A 228 -13.83 -3.09 7.77
CA ALA A 228 -13.22 -4.21 7.05
C ALA A 228 -12.58 -5.26 7.97
N ILE A 229 -13.21 -5.53 9.13
CA ILE A 229 -12.65 -6.38 10.19
C ILE A 229 -12.91 -7.85 9.86
N SER A 230 -14.17 -8.21 9.59
CA SER A 230 -14.56 -9.58 9.31
C SER A 230 -14.25 -9.98 7.86
N LYS A 231 -14.13 -11.30 7.60
CA LYS A 231 -13.95 -11.82 6.23
C LYS A 231 -15.07 -11.36 5.29
N GLY A 232 -16.31 -11.30 5.79
CA GLY A 232 -17.47 -10.82 5.04
C GLY A 232 -17.32 -9.34 4.65
N GLU A 233 -17.00 -8.47 5.61
CA GLU A 233 -16.75 -7.04 5.34
C GLU A 233 -15.60 -6.86 4.33
N GLN A 234 -14.50 -7.61 4.47
CA GLN A 234 -13.36 -7.54 3.55
C GLN A 234 -13.71 -7.95 2.13
N ILE A 235 -14.57 -8.96 1.95
CA ILE A 235 -15.08 -9.36 0.64
C ILE A 235 -15.90 -8.22 0.04
N ILE A 236 -16.84 -7.65 0.81
CA ILE A 236 -17.71 -6.58 0.33
C ILE A 236 -16.91 -5.32 -0.02
N ALA A 237 -16.01 -4.88 0.88
CA ALA A 237 -15.13 -3.74 0.68
C ALA A 237 -14.24 -3.91 -0.56
N ARG A 238 -13.70 -5.12 -0.76
CA ARG A 238 -12.92 -5.46 -1.95
C ARG A 238 -13.76 -5.31 -3.22
N THR A 239 -14.93 -5.93 -3.27
CA THR A 239 -15.80 -5.92 -4.44
C THR A 239 -16.22 -4.49 -4.81
N LEU A 240 -16.63 -3.67 -3.84
CA LEU A 240 -17.00 -2.28 -4.07
C LEU A 240 -15.85 -1.47 -4.67
N ARG A 241 -14.66 -1.58 -4.07
CA ARG A 241 -13.47 -0.87 -4.51
C ARG A 241 -13.01 -1.32 -5.90
N GLU A 242 -13.07 -2.61 -6.20
CA GLU A 242 -12.74 -3.14 -7.53
C GLU A 242 -13.72 -2.68 -8.61
N GLN A 243 -14.99 -2.47 -8.25
CA GLN A 243 -16.00 -1.86 -9.13
C GLN A 243 -15.95 -0.32 -9.15
N GLY A 244 -15.04 0.30 -8.39
CA GLY A 244 -14.84 1.76 -8.38
C GLY A 244 -15.90 2.53 -7.60
N PHE A 245 -16.62 1.89 -6.67
CA PHE A 245 -17.54 2.61 -5.79
C PHE A 245 -16.79 3.33 -4.65
N PRO A 246 -17.25 4.52 -4.22
CA PRO A 246 -16.68 5.23 -3.08
C PRO A 246 -16.74 4.42 -1.78
N LEU A 247 -15.62 4.43 -1.05
CA LEU A 247 -15.44 3.65 0.17
C LEU A 247 -14.75 4.49 1.25
N VAL A 248 -15.31 4.47 2.45
CA VAL A 248 -14.68 4.99 3.67
C VAL A 248 -14.28 3.82 4.55
N VAL A 249 -13.00 3.71 4.88
CA VAL A 249 -12.46 2.61 5.69
C VAL A 249 -12.03 3.14 7.05
N LEU A 250 -12.65 2.60 8.10
CA LEU A 250 -12.30 2.86 9.49
C LEU A 250 -11.15 1.92 9.89
N LEU A 251 -9.99 2.50 10.16
CA LEU A 251 -8.77 1.80 10.50
C LEU A 251 -8.61 1.75 12.02
N ASN A 252 -8.28 0.58 12.56
CA ASN A 252 -7.89 0.46 13.97
C ASN A 252 -6.49 1.05 14.23
N ASN A 253 -5.61 0.86 13.25
CA ASN A 253 -4.24 1.37 13.20
C ASN A 253 -3.78 1.19 11.74
N GLY A 254 -3.45 2.29 11.07
CA GLY A 254 -3.00 2.23 9.68
C GLY A 254 -2.16 3.41 9.22
N PHE A 255 -2.05 4.46 10.03
CA PHE A 255 -1.17 5.60 9.78
C PHE A 255 0.10 5.54 10.63
N PRO A 256 1.22 6.09 10.12
CA PRO A 256 2.45 6.20 10.90
C PRO A 256 2.27 7.18 12.07
N GLU A 257 3.13 7.08 13.08
CA GLU A 257 3.17 8.04 14.19
C GLU A 257 3.48 9.45 13.70
N SER A 258 2.94 10.46 14.39
CA SER A 258 3.22 11.86 14.08
C SER A 258 4.68 12.20 14.39
N GLY A 259 5.34 12.93 13.49
CA GLY A 259 6.77 13.25 13.55
C GLY A 259 7.70 12.13 13.04
N SER A 260 7.17 10.95 12.72
CA SER A 260 8.00 9.85 12.20
C SER A 260 8.54 10.13 10.81
N GLN A 261 9.67 9.53 10.44
CA GLN A 261 10.24 9.68 9.09
C GLN A 261 9.27 9.16 8.00
N GLN A 262 8.46 8.15 8.35
CA GLN A 262 7.49 7.51 7.47
C GLN A 262 6.29 8.41 7.16
N GLU A 263 5.91 9.32 8.08
CA GLU A 263 4.78 10.25 7.90
C GLU A 263 4.91 11.06 6.60
N ARG A 264 6.09 11.64 6.34
CA ARG A 264 6.33 12.49 5.17
C ARG A 264 6.10 11.77 3.83
N PHE A 265 6.25 10.45 3.80
CA PHE A 265 6.19 9.65 2.57
C PHE A 265 5.04 8.64 2.57
N TYR A 266 4.17 8.71 3.56
CA TYR A 266 3.06 7.78 3.68
C TYR A 266 2.12 7.91 2.48
N LYS A 267 1.65 6.75 2.04
CA LYS A 267 0.56 6.62 1.07
C LYS A 267 -0.07 5.25 1.27
N PRO A 268 -1.37 5.11 1.00
CA PRO A 268 -2.00 3.79 0.98
C PRO A 268 -1.31 2.89 -0.03
N GLY A 269 -1.18 1.61 0.30
CA GLY A 269 -0.60 0.59 -0.57
C GLY A 269 -1.63 -0.04 -1.52
N GLY A 270 -1.13 -0.58 -2.64
CA GLY A 270 -1.92 -1.42 -3.56
C GLY A 270 -3.20 -0.77 -4.06
N PHE A 271 -4.30 -1.51 -4.04
CA PHE A 271 -5.61 -1.04 -4.52
C PHE A 271 -6.17 0.16 -3.76
N TYR A 272 -5.78 0.40 -2.51
CA TYR A 272 -6.17 1.63 -1.81
C TYR A 272 -5.47 2.85 -2.41
N PHE A 273 -4.26 2.72 -2.95
CA PHE A 273 -3.63 3.81 -3.72
C PHE A 273 -4.50 4.21 -4.92
N GLU A 274 -4.97 3.22 -5.67
CA GLU A 274 -5.71 3.44 -6.91
C GLU A 274 -7.11 4.01 -6.66
N ALA A 275 -7.80 3.54 -5.62
CA ALA A 275 -9.06 4.14 -5.20
C ALA A 275 -8.86 5.57 -4.67
N CYS A 276 -7.77 5.80 -3.93
CA CYS A 276 -7.39 7.13 -3.45
C CYS A 276 -7.08 8.10 -4.60
N SER A 277 -6.33 7.67 -5.63
CA SER A 277 -6.01 8.55 -6.77
C SER A 277 -7.22 8.94 -7.60
N LYS A 278 -8.28 8.13 -7.57
CA LYS A 278 -9.56 8.40 -8.23
C LYS A 278 -10.55 9.19 -7.36
N GLY A 279 -10.18 9.56 -6.13
CA GLY A 279 -11.09 10.24 -5.19
C GLY A 279 -12.19 9.33 -4.64
N GLN A 280 -12.04 8.01 -4.75
CA GLN A 280 -13.03 7.00 -4.34
C GLN A 280 -12.75 6.41 -2.95
N LEU A 281 -11.75 6.91 -2.24
CA LEU A 281 -11.35 6.38 -0.94
C LEU A 281 -11.17 7.49 0.09
N LEU A 282 -11.63 7.23 1.31
CA LEU A 282 -11.19 7.92 2.51
C LEU A 282 -10.79 6.89 3.57
N LEU A 283 -9.59 7.03 4.11
CA LEU A 283 -9.12 6.28 5.27
C LEU A 283 -9.31 7.14 6.51
N LEU A 284 -9.86 6.57 7.58
CA LEU A 284 -10.13 7.23 8.86
C LEU A 284 -9.63 6.37 10.01
N GLU A 285 -8.70 6.89 10.80
CA GLU A 285 -8.22 6.25 12.02
C GLU A 285 -8.63 7.10 13.22
N PRO A 286 -9.49 6.59 14.12
CA PRO A 286 -9.88 7.34 15.31
C PRO A 286 -8.67 7.57 16.23
N PHE A 287 -8.62 8.75 16.85
CA PHE A 287 -7.66 9.01 17.92
C PHE A 287 -7.97 8.16 19.16
N GLU A 288 -6.97 7.97 20.02
CA GLU A 288 -7.16 7.28 21.31
C GLU A 288 -8.29 7.90 22.13
N GLN A 289 -8.38 9.24 22.19
CA GLN A 289 -9.48 9.93 22.86
C GLN A 289 -10.87 9.62 22.28
N THR A 290 -10.96 9.25 21.00
CA THR A 290 -12.23 8.92 20.36
C THR A 290 -12.80 7.61 20.90
N PHE A 291 -11.94 6.65 21.27
CA PHE A 291 -12.37 5.42 21.96
C PHE A 291 -12.78 5.66 23.41
N LEU A 292 -12.26 6.73 24.03
CA LEU A 292 -12.57 7.13 25.40
C LEU A 292 -13.80 8.04 25.51
N GLU A 293 -14.30 8.55 24.37
CA GLU A 293 -15.45 9.44 24.35
C GLU A 293 -16.67 8.76 25.00
N PRO A 294 -17.34 9.40 25.98
CA PRO A 294 -18.38 8.76 26.78
C PRO A 294 -19.47 8.04 25.98
N SER A 295 -19.97 8.65 24.91
CA SER A 295 -21.04 8.04 24.10
C SER A 295 -20.54 6.88 23.23
N VAL A 296 -19.32 6.93 22.68
CA VAL A 296 -18.68 5.76 22.03
C VAL A 296 -18.45 4.63 23.04
N ARG A 297 -17.93 4.95 24.23
CA ARG A 297 -17.65 3.95 25.27
C ARG A 297 -18.93 3.27 25.74
N GLN A 298 -19.97 4.05 26.02
CA GLN A 298 -21.26 3.52 26.47
C GLN A 298 -21.89 2.59 25.42
N ALA A 299 -21.92 3.00 24.14
CA ALA A 299 -22.47 2.17 23.07
C ALA A 299 -21.68 0.86 22.88
N THR A 300 -20.35 0.96 22.92
CA THR A 300 -19.44 -0.19 22.80
C THR A 300 -19.66 -1.21 23.93
N GLU A 301 -19.68 -0.74 25.18
CA GLU A 301 -19.92 -1.56 26.37
C GLU A 301 -21.27 -2.26 26.33
N GLN A 302 -22.33 -1.57 25.88
CA GLN A 302 -23.65 -2.17 25.71
C GLN A 302 -23.65 -3.30 24.67
N VAL A 303 -22.93 -3.15 23.56
CA VAL A 303 -22.80 -4.22 22.55
C VAL A 303 -21.99 -5.39 23.09
N LEU A 304 -20.89 -5.13 23.80
CA LEU A 304 -20.07 -6.17 24.40
C LEU A 304 -20.85 -6.98 25.45
N ARG A 305 -21.63 -6.31 26.30
CA ARG A 305 -22.51 -6.93 27.29
C ARG A 305 -23.57 -7.80 26.63
N ARG A 306 -24.32 -7.26 25.66
CA ARG A 306 -25.33 -8.04 24.89
C ARG A 306 -24.73 -9.28 24.23
N LYS A 307 -23.51 -9.17 23.68
CA LYS A 307 -22.80 -10.31 23.06
C LYS A 307 -22.30 -11.34 24.07
N ALA A 308 -22.09 -10.98 25.33
CA ALA A 308 -21.73 -11.92 26.40
C ALA A 308 -22.98 -12.64 26.92
N GLU A 309 -24.06 -11.89 27.19
CA GLU A 309 -25.35 -12.41 27.65
C GLU A 309 -25.97 -13.40 26.65
N SER A 310 -25.89 -13.11 25.34
CA SER A 310 -26.40 -14.01 24.29
C SER A 310 -25.65 -15.35 24.19
N LYS A 311 -24.49 -15.46 24.85
CA LYS A 311 -23.70 -16.69 24.97
C LYS A 311 -23.76 -17.28 26.38
N HIS A 312 -24.64 -16.77 27.23
CA HIS A 312 -24.77 -17.16 28.63
C HIS A 312 -23.47 -16.97 29.44
N TYR A 313 -22.67 -15.95 29.10
CA TYR A 313 -21.48 -15.58 29.87
C TYR A 313 -21.73 -14.33 30.72
N SER A 314 -21.14 -14.32 31.91
CA SER A 314 -21.05 -13.09 32.72
C SER A 314 -20.16 -12.07 32.02
N TYR A 315 -20.60 -10.81 32.00
CA TYR A 315 -19.83 -9.72 31.40
C TYR A 315 -18.85 -9.13 32.41
N ALA A 316 -17.58 -9.06 32.02
CA ALA A 316 -16.56 -8.26 32.68
C ALA A 316 -16.10 -7.17 31.71
N GLU A 317 -15.82 -5.97 32.25
CA GLU A 317 -15.34 -4.84 31.47
C GLU A 317 -14.05 -5.21 30.72
N ILE A 318 -13.99 -4.83 29.45
CA ILE A 318 -12.88 -5.14 28.56
C ILE A 318 -12.04 -3.87 28.38
N SER A 319 -10.73 -3.98 28.52
CA SER A 319 -9.82 -2.87 28.27
C SER A 319 -10.03 -2.26 26.87
N VAL A 320 -10.04 -0.93 26.81
CA VAL A 320 -10.14 -0.12 25.59
C VAL A 320 -9.00 -0.41 24.60
N ASP A 321 -7.85 -0.85 25.10
CA ASP A 321 -6.69 -1.23 24.30
C ASP A 321 -6.81 -2.63 23.69
N SER A 322 -7.78 -3.42 24.13
CA SER A 322 -7.98 -4.74 23.57
C SER A 322 -8.49 -4.63 22.13
N GLN A 323 -7.95 -5.50 21.27
CA GLN A 323 -8.40 -5.59 19.88
C GLN A 323 -9.91 -5.85 19.77
N ARG A 324 -10.46 -6.66 20.69
CA ARG A 324 -11.90 -6.95 20.74
C ARG A 324 -12.72 -5.68 21.01
N TYR A 325 -12.30 -4.85 21.97
CA TYR A 325 -12.97 -3.59 22.25
C TYR A 325 -12.92 -2.67 21.03
N ARG A 326 -11.72 -2.41 20.51
CA ARG A 326 -11.54 -1.47 19.40
C ARG A 326 -12.32 -1.87 18.15
N PHE A 327 -12.39 -3.16 17.84
CA PHE A 327 -13.19 -3.66 16.72
C PHE A 327 -14.69 -3.39 16.87
N ILE A 328 -15.23 -3.53 18.08
CA ILE A 328 -16.63 -3.15 18.32
C ILE A 328 -16.80 -1.64 18.28
N ALA A 329 -15.89 -0.89 18.91
CA ALA A 329 -15.94 0.57 18.92
C ALA A 329 -15.88 1.17 17.51
N LEU A 330 -15.08 0.62 16.60
CA LEU A 330 -15.03 1.07 15.20
C LEU A 330 -16.39 0.95 14.50
N ASN A 331 -17.14 -0.12 14.75
CA ASN A 331 -18.48 -0.27 14.19
C ASN A 331 -19.46 0.76 14.77
N GLU A 332 -19.39 1.03 16.08
CA GLU A 332 -20.21 2.06 16.73
C GLU A 332 -19.87 3.48 16.21
N ILE A 333 -18.58 3.77 16.05
CA ILE A 333 -18.11 5.02 15.43
C ILE A 333 -18.65 5.14 14.01
N GLY A 334 -18.55 4.07 13.21
CA GLY A 334 -19.08 4.04 11.84
C GLY A 334 -20.59 4.28 11.78
N ARG A 335 -21.35 3.64 12.68
CA ARG A 335 -22.81 3.83 12.79
C ARG A 335 -23.14 5.31 13.05
N ARG A 336 -22.47 5.92 14.02
CA ARG A 336 -22.67 7.35 14.35
C ARG A 336 -22.33 8.29 13.20
N ILE A 337 -21.31 7.97 12.40
CA ILE A 337 -20.95 8.79 11.23
C ILE A 337 -22.01 8.68 10.14
N VAL A 338 -22.53 7.47 9.89
CA VAL A 338 -23.54 7.22 8.85
C VAL A 338 -24.90 7.80 9.22
N GLU A 339 -25.26 7.82 10.50
CA GLU A 339 -26.55 8.33 11.03
C GLU A 339 -26.61 9.86 11.21
N LYS A 340 -25.50 10.57 11.04
CA LYS A 340 -25.50 12.04 10.90
C LYS A 340 -26.31 12.44 9.67
#